data_AF-A0A5T3EG91-F1
#
_entry.id   AF-A0A5T3EG91-F1
#
_cell.length_a   1.000
_cell.length_b   1.000
_cell.length_c   1.000
_cell.angle_alpha   90.00
_cell.angle_beta   90.00
_cell.angle_gamma   90.00
#
_symmetry.space_group_name_H-M   'P 1'
#
loop_
_entity.id
_entity.type
_entity.pdbx_description
1 polymer ?
#
loop_
_entity_poly.entity_id
_entity_poly.type
_entity_poly.pdbx_seq_one_letter_code
_entity_poly.pdbx_strand_id
1 'polypeptide(L)' 'HTLGAQAGRLIGAGVPRQKVAIIYDVGLSTLYRKFPAGYR' A
#
# COMPACT_ATOMS: atom_id res chain seq x y z
N HIS A 1 10.27 -12.84 -0.55
CA HIS A 1 9.95 -11.51 0.03
C HIS A 1 8.99 -10.80 -0.92
N THR A 2 7.68 -10.76 -0.64
CA THR A 2 6.71 -10.23 -1.62
C THR A 2 6.50 -8.74 -1.41
N LEU A 3 6.50 -7.97 -2.50
CA LEU A 3 6.26 -6.51 -2.53
C LEU A 3 4.98 -6.11 -1.78
N GLY A 4 3.98 -7.00 -1.77
CA GLY A 4 2.75 -6.82 -1.00
C GLY A 4 2.96 -6.77 0.51
N ALA A 5 3.77 -7.65 1.09
CA ALA A 5 3.98 -7.67 2.54
C ALA A 5 4.65 -6.39 3.05
N GLN A 6 5.56 -5.80 2.27
CA GLN A 6 6.23 -4.55 2.64
C GLN A 6 5.30 -3.34 2.51
N ALA A 7 4.61 -3.23 1.37
CA ALA A 7 3.65 -2.16 1.13
C ALA A 7 2.52 -2.17 2.19
N GLY A 8 2.02 -3.35 2.55
CA GLY A 8 1.00 -3.52 3.58
C GLY A 8 1.47 -3.04 4.96
N ARG A 9 2.72 -3.33 5.34
CA ARG A 9 3.30 -2.83 6.61
C ARG A 9 3.41 -1.31 6.64
N LEU A 10 3.86 -0.68 5.55
CA LEU A 10 3.96 0.77 5.48
C LEU A 10 2.57 1.43 5.55
N ILE A 11 1.59 0.89 4.82
CA ILE A 11 0.21 1.37 4.87
C ILE A 11 -0.38 1.19 6.28
N GLY A 12 -0.17 0.05 6.93
CA GLY A 12 -0.59 -0.21 8.31
C GLY A 12 0.08 0.68 9.35
N ALA A 13 1.32 1.12 9.09
CA ALA A 13 2.04 2.11 9.90
C ALA A 13 1.60 3.56 9.64
N GLY A 14 0.58 3.79 8.80
CA GLY A 14 0.06 5.12 8.51
C GLY A 14 0.78 5.87 7.38
N VAL A 15 1.67 5.22 6.63
CA VAL A 15 2.32 5.84 5.47
C VAL A 15 1.27 6.07 4.38
N PRO A 16 1.17 7.30 3.80
CA PRO A 16 0.22 7.59 2.73
C PRO A 16 0.42 6.66 1.52
N ARG A 17 -0.68 6.13 0.98
CA ARG A 17 -0.66 5.24 -0.20
C ARG A 17 0.02 5.87 -1.42
N GLN A 18 -0.04 7.19 -1.56
CA GLN A 18 0.68 7.94 -2.61
C GLN A 18 2.19 7.77 -2.50
N LYS A 19 2.75 7.84 -1.28
CA LYS A 19 4.17 7.64 -1.05
C LYS A 19 4.58 6.19 -1.31
N VAL A 20 3.74 5.23 -0.90
CA VAL A 20 3.95 3.81 -1.18
C VAL A 20 3.88 3.52 -2.69
N ALA A 21 2.97 4.16 -3.43
CA ALA A 21 2.86 4.02 -4.88
C ALA A 21 4.16 4.41 -5.60
N ILE A 22 4.80 5.51 -5.17
CA ILE A 22 6.08 5.97 -5.73
C ILE A 22 7.21 4.99 -5.40
N ILE A 23 7.32 4.55 -4.14
CA ILE A 23 8.43 3.68 -3.69
C ILE A 23 8.46 2.34 -4.44
N TYR A 24 7.29 1.78 -4.73
CA TYR A 24 7.16 0.47 -5.35
C TYR A 24 6.81 0.51 -6.84
N ASP A 25 6.74 1.70 -7.44
CA ASP A 25 6.32 1.92 -8.84
C ASP A 25 5.01 1.21 -9.18
N VAL A 26 3.97 1.45 -8.37
CA VAL A 26 2.64 0.85 -8.56
C VAL A 26 1.54 1.89 -8.57
N GLY A 27 0.47 1.60 -9.31
CA GLY A 27 -0.74 2.43 -9.29
C GLY A 27 -1.42 2.46 -7.91
N LEU A 28 -2.00 3.62 -7.56
CA LEU A 28 -2.87 3.76 -6.38
C LEU A 28 -4.03 2.77 -6.39
N SER A 29 -4.60 2.47 -7.56
CA SER A 29 -5.66 1.47 -7.74
C SER A 29 -5.21 0.08 -7.31
N THR A 30 -3.97 -0.31 -7.62
CA THR A 30 -3.37 -1.57 -7.16
C THR A 30 -3.27 -1.60 -5.63
N LEU A 31 -2.87 -0.49 -5.00
CA LEU A 31 -2.80 -0.39 -3.55
C LEU A 31 -4.19 -0.41 -2.89
N TYR A 32 -5.20 0.27 -3.45
CA TYR A 32 -6.56 0.23 -2.92
C TYR A 32 -7.22 -1.14 -3.08
N ARG A 33 -6.99 -1.84 -4.21
CA ARG A 33 -7.50 -3.19 -4.43
C ARG A 33 -6.90 -4.22 -3.48
N LYS A 34 -5.62 -4.04 -3.11
CA LYS A 34 -4.88 -4.97 -2.26
C LYS A 34 -4.96 -4.63 -0.76
N PHE A 35 -5.04 -3.34 -0.44
CA PHE A 35 -5.11 -2.77 0.91
C PHE A 35 -6.24 -1.74 0.97
N PRO A 36 -7.50 -2.17 0.99
CA PRO A 36 -8.66 -1.28 1.00
C PRO A 36 -8.60 -0.30 2.18
N ALA A 37 -9.20 0.89 2.00
CA ALA A 37 -9.32 1.88 3.06
C ALA A 37 -10.52 1.54 3.95
N GLY A 38 -10.28 0.65 4.93
CA GLY A 38 -11.27 0.23 5.92
C GLY A 38 -12.19 -0.89 5.44
N TYR A 39 -12.19 -2.01 6.14
CA TYR A 39 -13.06 -2.15 7.31
C TYR A 39 -12.13 -2.26 8.52
N ARG A 40 -12.53 -1.74 9.67
CA ARG A 40 -11.86 -2.02 10.95
C ARG A 40 -11.72 -3.54 11.14
#